data_AF-A0A1B6NQW3-F1
#
_entry.id   AF-A0A1B6NQW3-F1
#
_cell.length_a   1.000
_cell.length_b   1.000
_cell.length_c   1.000
_cell.angle_alpha   90.00
_cell.angle_beta   90.00
_cell.angle_gamma   90.00
#
_symmetry.space_group_name_H-M   'P 1'
#
loop_
_entity.id
_entity.type
_entity.pdbx_description
1 polymer ?
#
loop_
_entity_poly.entity_id
_entity_poly.type
_entity_poly.pdbx_seq_one_letter_code
_entity_poly.pdbx_strand_id
1 'polypeptide(L)'
;MNYSWNWGVLFEQTGIGNELYIHWMITGLGWLLLIGSIAWAIAMVVGTILGIMRTLPSKTARAIGTAYVTFFRNIPLLVQLFFWFY
;
A
#
# COMPACT_ATOMS: atom_id res chain seq x y z
N MET A 1 -35.77 5.58 -9.10
CA MET A 1 -34.44 6.22 -9.25
C MET A 1 -34.19 6.41 -10.74
N ASN A 2 -34.21 7.65 -11.23
CA ASN A 2 -34.03 7.97 -12.65
C ASN A 2 -32.56 8.33 -12.92
N TYR A 3 -31.66 7.36 -12.75
CA TYR A 3 -30.25 7.53 -13.11
C TYR A 3 -29.97 6.87 -14.45
N SER A 4 -29.49 7.66 -15.42
CA SER A 4 -29.00 7.17 -16.70
C SER A 4 -27.52 6.85 -16.59
N TRP A 5 -27.18 5.56 -16.57
CA TRP A 5 -25.78 5.12 -16.62
C TRP A 5 -25.11 5.59 -17.91
N ASN A 6 -24.01 6.32 -17.80
CA ASN A 6 -23.16 6.71 -18.93
C ASN A 6 -21.75 6.15 -18.75
N TRP A 7 -21.49 4.99 -19.35
CA TRP A 7 -20.15 4.39 -19.40
C TRP A 7 -19.26 4.99 -20.50
N GLY A 8 -19.85 5.73 -21.45
CA GLY A 8 -19.13 6.39 -22.54
C GLY A 8 -18.17 7.48 -22.05
N VAL A 9 -18.42 8.04 -20.85
CA VAL A 9 -17.57 9.05 -20.20
C VAL A 9 -16.11 8.63 -20.09
N LEU A 10 -15.82 7.33 -20.02
CA LEU A 10 -14.44 6.82 -19.97
C LEU A 10 -13.62 7.19 -21.21
N PHE A 11 -14.28 7.35 -22.36
CA PHE A 11 -13.66 7.70 -23.64
C PHE A 11 -13.80 9.18 -23.98
N GLU A 12 -14.30 9.99 -23.05
CA GLU A 12 -14.36 11.44 -23.19
C GLU A 12 -13.03 12.09 -22.74
N GLN A 13 -12.74 13.25 -23.30
CA GLN A 13 -11.56 14.03 -22.92
C GLN A 13 -11.73 14.63 -21.52
N THR A 14 -10.65 14.61 -20.75
CA THR A 14 -10.61 15.12 -19.37
C THR A 14 -10.59 16.65 -19.27
N GLY A 15 -10.40 17.36 -20.40
CA GLY A 15 -10.16 18.80 -20.43
C GLY A 15 -8.74 19.22 -20.01
N ILE A 16 -7.86 18.24 -19.70
CA ILE A 16 -6.45 18.45 -19.39
C ILE A 16 -5.62 17.77 -20.47
N GLY A 17 -5.03 18.57 -21.37
CA GLY A 17 -4.31 18.05 -22.52
C GLY A 17 -5.21 17.22 -23.45
N ASN A 18 -4.64 16.20 -24.09
CA ASN A 18 -5.35 15.30 -25.01
C ASN A 18 -5.60 13.92 -24.38
N GLU A 19 -5.86 13.87 -23.07
CA GLU A 19 -6.03 12.63 -22.32
C GLU A 19 -7.49 12.26 -22.06
N LEU A 20 -7.78 10.96 -22.15
CA LEU A 20 -9.10 10.37 -21.87
C LEU A 20 -9.20 9.94 -20.40
N TYR A 21 -10.41 9.94 -19.83
CA TYR A 21 -10.63 9.48 -18.45
C TYR A 21 -10.14 8.03 -18.22
N ILE A 22 -10.30 7.16 -19.21
CA ILE A 22 -9.84 5.77 -19.14
C ILE A 22 -8.32 5.67 -18.97
N HIS A 23 -7.54 6.58 -19.55
CA HIS A 23 -6.09 6.60 -19.37
C HIS A 23 -5.72 6.87 -17.92
N TRP A 24 -6.36 7.88 -17.30
CA TRP A 24 -6.12 8.18 -15.89
C TRP A 24 -6.45 6.99 -14.98
N MET A 25 -7.54 6.28 -15.26
CA MET A 25 -7.91 5.08 -14.52
C MET A 25 -6.89 3.94 -14.69
N ILE A 26 -6.46 3.67 -15.92
CA ILE A 26 -5.46 2.62 -16.21
C ILE A 26 -4.12 2.98 -15.57
N THR A 27 -3.67 4.23 -15.68
CA THR A 27 -2.44 4.69 -15.05
C THR A 27 -2.51 4.60 -13.54
N GLY A 28 -3.63 5.02 -12.93
CA GLY A 28 -3.84 4.87 -11.48
C GLY A 28 -3.84 3.41 -11.04
N LEU A 29 -4.49 2.53 -11.79
CA LEU A 29 -4.46 1.09 -11.55
C LEU A 29 -3.05 0.52 -11.66
N GLY A 30 -2.29 0.96 -12.67
CA GLY A 30 -0.89 0.58 -12.85
C GLY A 30 -0.03 0.96 -11.64
N TRP A 31 -0.18 2.20 -11.13
CA TRP A 31 0.51 2.64 -9.93
C TRP A 31 0.10 1.86 -8.68
N LEU A 32 -1.20 1.58 -8.51
CA LEU A 32 -1.69 0.78 -7.39
C LEU A 32 -1.05 -0.62 -7.38
N LEU A 33 -1.01 -1.29 -8.54
CA LEU A 33 -0.43 -2.62 -8.67
C LEU A 33 1.10 -2.60 -8.48
N LEU A 34 1.79 -1.61 -9.04
CA LEU A 34 3.23 -1.47 -8.92
C LEU A 34 3.64 -1.20 -7.46
N ILE A 35 3.06 -0.20 -6.83
CA ILE A 35 3.38 0.16 -5.44
C ILE A 35 2.97 -0.98 -4.51
N GLY A 36 1.78 -1.55 -4.70
CA GLY A 36 1.28 -2.66 -3.90
C GLY A 36 2.17 -3.90 -3.97
N SER A 37 2.62 -4.28 -5.17
CA SER A 37 3.50 -5.45 -5.35
C SER A 37 4.89 -5.25 -4.74
N ILE A 38 5.48 -4.05 -4.88
CA ILE A 38 6.76 -3.72 -4.26
C ILE A 38 6.64 -3.74 -2.73
N ALA A 39 5.62 -3.08 -2.18
CA ALA A 39 5.38 -3.05 -0.74
C ALA A 39 5.13 -4.47 -0.19
N TRP A 40 4.38 -5.29 -0.91
CA TRP A 40 4.14 -6.68 -0.56
C TRP A 40 5.42 -7.52 -0.56
N ALA A 41 6.27 -7.39 -1.58
CA ALA A 41 7.55 -8.10 -1.64
C ALA A 41 8.47 -7.73 -0.46
N ILE A 42 8.56 -6.43 -0.15
CA ILE A 42 9.33 -5.95 1.02
C ILE A 42 8.73 -6.52 2.32
N ALA A 43 7.41 -6.46 2.48
CA ALA A 43 6.72 -6.98 3.66
C ALA A 43 6.94 -8.48 3.84
N MET A 44 6.97 -9.26 2.76
CA MET A 44 7.26 -10.69 2.80
C MET A 44 8.69 -10.96 3.30
N VAL A 45 9.69 -10.25 2.76
CA VAL A 45 11.09 -10.40 3.17
C VAL A 45 11.27 -10.01 4.65
N VAL A 46 10.86 -8.80 5.01
CA VAL A 46 11.02 -8.27 6.38
C VAL A 46 10.20 -9.09 7.37
N GLY A 47 8.95 -9.41 7.03
CA GLY A 47 8.06 -10.24 7.86
C GLY A 47 8.63 -11.63 8.11
N THR A 48 9.23 -12.26 7.08
CA THR A 48 9.87 -13.58 7.22
C THR A 48 11.09 -13.50 8.14
N ILE A 49 11.98 -12.53 7.94
CA ILE A 49 13.17 -12.35 8.79
C ILE A 49 12.76 -12.16 10.25
N LEU A 50 11.83 -11.25 10.53
CA LEU A 50 11.37 -10.98 11.89
C LEU A 50 10.61 -12.15 12.50
N GLY A 51 9.87 -12.90 11.68
CA GLY A 51 9.22 -14.14 12.07
C GLY A 51 10.23 -15.19 12.55
N ILE A 52 11.29 -15.42 11.77
CA ILE A 52 12.39 -16.33 12.12
C ILE A 52 13.11 -15.84 13.39
N MET A 53 13.40 -14.54 13.49
CA MET A 53 14.06 -13.99 14.70
C MET A 53 13.29 -14.28 15.98
N ARG A 54 11.96 -14.38 15.92
CA ARG A 54 11.11 -14.70 17.07
C ARG A 54 11.09 -16.18 17.45
N THR A 55 11.53 -17.09 16.56
CA THR A 55 11.60 -18.53 16.85
C THR A 55 12.99 -18.99 17.28
N LEU A 56 14.02 -18.16 17.10
CA LEU A 56 15.39 -18.48 17.51
C LEU A 56 15.54 -18.54 19.06
N PRO A 57 16.47 -19.36 19.57
CA PRO A 57 16.76 -19.44 21.01
C PRO A 57 17.43 -18.17 21.57
N SER A 58 17.93 -17.28 20.70
CA SER A 58 18.56 -16.02 21.08
C SER A 58 17.56 -15.03 21.68
N LYS A 59 17.77 -14.64 22.94
CA LYS A 59 16.94 -13.63 23.62
C LYS A 59 16.92 -12.29 22.88
N THR A 60 18.07 -11.87 22.35
CA THR A 60 18.21 -10.60 21.61
C THR A 60 17.43 -10.62 20.30
N ALA A 61 17.53 -11.71 19.51
CA ALA A 61 16.79 -11.82 18.25
C ALA A 61 15.27 -11.75 18.49
N ARG A 62 14.77 -12.48 19.49
CA ARG A 62 13.37 -12.42 19.87
C ARG A 62 12.94 -11.03 20.34
N ALA A 63 13.78 -10.34 21.13
CA ALA A 63 13.48 -8.99 21.60
C ALA A 63 13.34 -7.99 20.44
N ILE A 64 14.26 -8.02 19.48
CA ILE A 64 14.19 -7.16 18.28
C ILE A 64 12.91 -7.47 17.47
N GLY A 65 12.64 -8.75 17.19
CA GLY A 65 11.44 -9.16 16.46
C GLY A 65 10.14 -8.76 17.16
N THR A 66 10.08 -8.89 18.49
CA THR A 66 8.94 -8.44 19.29
C THR A 66 8.80 -6.92 19.27
N ALA A 67 9.89 -6.17 19.47
CA ALA A 67 9.85 -4.71 19.48
C ALA A 67 9.32 -4.13 18.15
N TYR A 68 9.83 -4.63 17.03
CA TYR A 68 9.36 -4.21 15.71
C TYR A 68 7.87 -4.49 15.54
N VAL A 69 7.45 -5.75 15.77
CA VAL A 69 6.05 -6.14 15.54
C VAL A 69 5.12 -5.37 16.48
N THR A 70 5.49 -5.21 17.75
CA THR A 70 4.68 -4.46 18.72
C THR A 70 4.56 -2.99 18.30
N PHE A 71 5.63 -2.33 17.86
CA PHE A 71 5.54 -0.94 17.41
C PHE A 71 4.63 -0.77 16.20
N PHE A 72 4.92 -1.48 15.10
CA PHE A 72 4.22 -1.27 13.83
C PHE A 72 2.81 -1.85 13.79
N ARG A 73 2.50 -2.89 14.60
CA ARG A 73 1.14 -3.46 14.66
C ARG A 73 0.21 -2.75 15.64
N ASN A 74 0.72 -2.06 16.66
CA ASN A 74 -0.12 -1.37 17.65
C ASN A 74 -0.33 0.12 17.34
N ILE A 75 0.55 0.76 16.55
CA ILE A 75 0.36 2.16 16.16
C ILE A 75 -0.60 2.22 14.95
N PRO A 76 -1.73 2.95 15.03
CA PRO A 76 -2.65 3.09 13.91
C PRO A 76 -1.95 3.59 12.65
N LEU A 77 -2.28 3.01 11.49
CA LEU A 77 -1.69 3.40 10.21
C LEU A 77 -1.86 4.89 9.95
N LEU A 78 -3.01 5.45 10.30
CA LEU A 78 -3.28 6.89 10.16
C LEU A 78 -2.26 7.75 10.92
N VAL A 79 -1.89 7.38 12.14
CA VAL A 79 -0.85 8.10 12.92
C VAL A 79 0.52 7.98 12.23
N GLN A 80 0.84 6.82 11.69
CA GLN A 80 2.08 6.63 10.93
C GLN A 80 2.10 7.56 9.71
N LEU A 81 1.02 7.58 8.93
CA LEU A 81 0.89 8.49 7.78
C LEU A 81 1.05 9.95 8.21
N PHE A 82 0.45 10.35 9.33
CA PHE A 82 0.64 11.71 9.84
C PHE A 82 2.11 12.04 10.08
N PHE A 83 2.86 11.16 10.77
CA PHE A 83 4.28 11.36 11.06
C PHE A 83 5.18 11.40 9.80
N TRP A 84 4.83 10.67 8.73
CA TRP A 84 5.65 10.63 7.51
C TRP A 84 5.35 11.78 6.54
N PHE A 85 4.10 12.24 6.51
CA PHE A 85 3.65 13.23 5.54
C PHE A 85 3.56 14.66 6.10
N TYR A 86 3.51 14.84 7.43
CA TYR A 86 3.46 16.14 8.11
C TYR A 86 4.59 16.27 9.13
#